data_AF-A0A1V6LTS4-F1
#
_entry.id   AF-A0A1V6LTS4-F1
#
_cell.length_a   1.000
_cell.length_b   1.000
_cell.length_c   1.000
_cell.angle_alpha   90.00
_cell.angle_beta   90.00
_cell.angle_gamma   90.00
#
_symmetry.space_group_name_H-M   'P 1'
#
loop_
_entity.id
_entity.type
_entity.pdbx_description
1 polymer ?
#
loop_
_entity_poly.entity_id
_entity_poly.type
_entity_poly.pdbx_seq_one_letter_code
_entity_poly.pdbx_strand_id
1 'polypeptide(L)' 'MPRAMLDYTKTILQKVSFDAKLFARELEKAAKRLLPNELEELKIWLHKYIYDKPELQQSLILLKV' A
#
# COMPACT_ATOMS: atom_id res chain seq x y z
N MET A 1 -16.27 -11.44 6.29
CA MET A 1 -14.83 -11.63 6.54
C MET A 1 -14.17 -10.26 6.63
N PRO A 2 -13.86 -9.74 7.83
CA PRO A 2 -13.57 -8.31 8.05
C PRO A 2 -12.19 -7.80 7.56
N ARG A 3 -11.44 -8.56 6.74
CA ARG A 3 -10.10 -8.16 6.25
C ARG A 3 -9.81 -8.49 4.78
N ALA A 4 -10.79 -9.03 4.06
CA ALA A 4 -10.57 -9.52 2.70
C ALA A 4 -10.02 -8.44 1.75
N MET A 5 -10.42 -7.17 1.95
CA MET A 5 -9.97 -6.07 1.10
C MET A 5 -8.54 -5.62 1.41
N LEU A 6 -8.18 -5.55 2.69
CA LEU A 6 -6.83 -5.26 3.12
C LEU A 6 -5.84 -6.34 2.67
N ASP A 7 -6.18 -7.61 2.84
CA ASP A 7 -5.30 -8.73 2.44
C ASP A 7 -5.14 -8.82 0.92
N TYR A 8 -6.23 -8.56 0.17
CA TYR A 8 -6.17 -8.42 -1.29
C TYR A 8 -5.23 -7.29 -1.70
N THR A 9 -5.37 -6.11 -1.08
CA THR A 9 -4.51 -4.95 -1.33
C THR A 9 -3.04 -5.27 -1.10
N LYS A 10 -2.69 -5.87 0.05
CA LYS A 10 -1.30 -6.25 0.36
C LYS A 10 -0.73 -7.20 -0.69
N THR A 11 -1.52 -8.18 -1.12
CA THR A 11 -1.12 -9.15 -2.15
C THR A 11 -0.84 -8.46 -3.49
N ILE A 12 -1.68 -7.52 -3.91
CA ILE A 12 -1.46 -6.76 -5.15
C ILE A 12 -0.20 -5.91 -5.04
N LEU A 13 -0.05 -5.14 -3.95
CA LEU A 13 1.13 -4.30 -3.71
C LEU A 13 2.44 -5.11 -3.73
N GLN A 14 2.45 -6.29 -3.10
CA GLN A 14 3.61 -7.20 -3.16
C GLN A 14 3.90 -7.69 -4.58
N LYS A 15 2.87 -8.00 -5.37
CA LYS A 15 3.06 -8.48 -6.74
C LYS A 15 3.61 -7.41 -7.67
N VAL A 16 3.25 -6.15 -7.47
CA VAL A 16 3.69 -5.03 -8.31
C VAL A 16 4.90 -4.29 -7.77
N SER A 17 5.49 -4.76 -6.66
CA SER A 17 6.61 -4.07 -5.98
C SER A 17 7.89 -3.98 -6.82
N PHE A 18 7.97 -4.69 -7.93
CA PHE A 18 9.09 -4.62 -8.88
C PHE A 18 9.09 -3.35 -9.72
N ASP A 19 7.96 -2.63 -9.82
CA ASP A 19 7.83 -1.37 -10.56
C ASP A 19 7.24 -0.29 -9.66
N ALA A 20 8.07 0.69 -9.29
CA ALA A 20 7.68 1.77 -8.40
C ALA A 20 6.51 2.63 -8.93
N LYS A 21 6.38 2.80 -10.25
CA LYS A 21 5.28 3.56 -10.85
C LYS A 21 3.98 2.77 -10.78
N LEU A 22 4.03 1.46 -11.04
CA LEU A 22 2.86 0.59 -10.93
C LEU A 22 2.42 0.46 -9.46
N PHE A 23 3.39 0.29 -8.55
CA PHE A 23 3.15 0.26 -7.11
C PHE A 23 2.43 1.51 -6.61
N ALA A 24 2.92 2.69 -7.00
CA ALA A 24 2.29 3.97 -6.65
C ALA A 24 0.82 4.04 -7.11
N ARG A 25 0.52 3.59 -8.33
CA ARG A 25 -0.85 3.58 -8.87
C ARG A 25 -1.78 2.63 -8.10
N GLU A 26 -1.31 1.43 -7.76
CA GLU A 26 -2.11 0.48 -6.98
C GLU A 26 -2.28 0.95 -5.52
N LEU A 27 -1.27 1.61 -4.94
CA LEU A 27 -1.37 2.21 -3.61
C LEU A 27 -2.40 3.33 -3.57
N GLU A 28 -2.44 4.19 -4.60
CA GLU A 28 -3.45 5.24 -4.72
C GLU A 28 -4.88 4.67 -4.82
N LYS A 29 -5.06 3.59 -5.59
CA LYS A 29 -6.36 2.89 -5.69
C LYS A 29 -6.76 2.30 -4.33
N ALA A 30 -5.81 1.70 -3.62
CA ALA A 30 -6.04 1.14 -2.29
C ALA A 30 -6.47 2.22 -1.29
N ALA A 31 -5.80 3.37 -1.29
CA ALA A 31 -6.12 4.50 -0.41
C ALA A 31 -7.55 5.03 -0.62
N LYS A 32 -8.09 4.96 -1.85
CA LYS A 32 -9.46 5.36 -2.17
C LYS A 32 -10.51 4.29 -1.86
N ARG A 33 -10.12 3.01 -1.77
CA ARG A 33 -11.03 1.86 -1.65
C ARG A 33 -11.18 1.36 -0.22
N LEU A 34 -10.09 1.39 0.55
CA LEU A 34 -10.07 0.87 1.92
C LEU A 34 -10.83 1.77 2.88
N LEU A 35 -11.43 1.17 3.90
CA LEU A 35 -12.00 1.91 5.02
C LEU A 35 -10.88 2.59 5.84
N PRO A 36 -11.18 3.65 6.60
CA PRO A 36 -10.16 4.39 7.36
C PRO A 36 -9.32 3.51 8.30
N ASN A 37 -9.93 2.52 8.96
CA ASN A 37 -9.24 1.57 9.82
C ASN A 37 -8.31 0.63 9.03
N GLU A 38 -8.77 0.10 7.90
CA GLU A 38 -7.95 -0.74 7.02
C GLU A 38 -6.79 0.05 6.41
N LEU A 39 -7.02 1.32 6.06
CA LEU A 39 -5.97 2.20 5.53
C LEU A 39 -4.88 2.45 6.58
N GLU A 40 -5.26 2.63 7.84
CA GLU A 40 -4.29 2.79 8.94
C GLU A 40 -3.47 1.51 9.15
N GLU A 41 -4.11 0.34 9.11
CA GLU A 41 -3.41 -0.94 9.12
C GLU A 41 -2.48 -1.11 7.90
N LEU A 42 -2.91 -0.65 6.72
CA LEU A 42 -2.09 -0.66 5.51
C LEU A 42 -0.85 0.22 5.67
N LYS A 43 -0.98 1.43 6.24
CA LYS A 43 0.16 2.34 6.49
C LYS A 43 1.22 1.69 7.37
N ILE A 44 0.79 1.05 8.47
CA ILE A 44 1.71 0.37 9.40
C ILE A 44 2.45 -0.77 8.70
N TRP A 45 1.71 -1.57 7.93
CA TRP A 45 2.31 -2.66 7.15
C TRP A 45 3.27 -2.14 6.08
N LEU A 46 2.88 -1.08 5.37
CA LEU A 46 3.66 -0.51 4.28
C LEU A 46 5.01 0.04 4.75
N HIS A 47 5.04 0.75 5.88
CA HIS A 47 6.29 1.25 6.47
C HIS A 47 7.31 0.13 6.73
N LYS A 48 6.84 -1.05 7.16
CA LYS A 48 7.70 -2.22 7.36
C LYS A 48 8.11 -2.84 6.02
N TYR A 49 7.18 -2.91 5.06
CA TYR A 49 7.39 -3.58 3.79
C TYR A 49 8.40 -2.87 2.86
N ILE A 50 8.42 -1.54 2.89
CA ILE A 50 9.30 -0.73 2.03
C ILE A 50 10.57 -0.25 2.74
N TYR A 51 10.80 -0.68 3.99
CA TYR A 51 11.98 -0.28 4.77
C TYR A 51 13.29 -0.58 4.04
N ASP A 52 13.35 -1.70 3.33
CA ASP A 52 14.48 -2.18 2.54
C ASP A 52 14.36 -1.87 1.04
N LYS A 53 13.38 -1.04 0.62
CA LYS A 53 13.07 -0.74 -0.79
C LYS A 53 13.07 0.79 -1.03
N PRO A 54 14.25 1.42 -1.17
CA PRO A 54 14.36 2.87 -1.34
C PRO A 54 13.54 3.38 -2.54
N GLU A 55 13.42 2.60 -3.61
CA GLU A 55 12.64 2.91 -4.81
C GLU A 55 11.13 3.06 -4.53
N LEU A 56 10.61 2.43 -3.48
CA LEU A 56 9.20 2.51 -3.09
C LEU A 56 8.93 3.59 -2.04
N GLN A 57 9.96 4.14 -1.37
CA GLN A 57 9.77 5.12 -0.30
C GLN A 57 9.03 6.39 -0.74
N GLN A 58 9.21 6.80 -2.01
CA GLN A 58 8.50 7.96 -2.57
C GLN A 58 6.98 7.76 -2.62
N SER A 59 6.50 6.52 -2.67
CA SER A 59 5.05 6.21 -2.68
C SER A 59 4.36 6.58 -1.37
N LEU A 60 5.09 6.75 -0.26
CA LEU A 60 4.54 7.20 1.03
C LEU A 60 3.89 8.59 0.94
N ILE A 61 4.30 9.43 -0.01
CA ILE A 61 3.71 10.76 -0.24
C ILE A 61 2.20 10.63 -0.55
N LEU A 62 1.77 9.53 -1.16
CA LEU A 62 0.38 9.27 -1.51
C LEU A 62 -0.52 8.97 -0.30
N LEU A 63 0.07 8.71 0.87
CA LEU A 63 -0.64 8.43 2.12
C LEU A 63 -0.68 9.63 3.07
N LYS A 64 -0.07 10.76 2.67
CA LYS A 64 -0.22 12.06 3.34
C LYS A 64 -1.49 12.72 2.81
N VAL A 65 -2.63 12.35 3.40
CA VAL A 65 -3.87 13.13 3.35
C VAL A 65 -4.10 13.71 4.74
#